data_AF-A0A2P5TLB9-F1
#
_entry.id   AF-A0A2P5TLB9-F1
#
_cell.length_a   1.000
_cell.length_b   1.000
_cell.length_c   1.000
_cell.angle_alpha   90.00
_cell.angle_beta   90.00
_cell.angle_gamma   90.00
#
_symmetry.space_group_name_H-M   'P 1'
#
loop_
_entity.id
_entity.type
_entity.pdbx_description
1 polymer ?
#
loop_
_entity_poly.entity_id
_entity_poly.type
_entity_poly.pdbx_seq_one_letter_code
_entity_poly.pdbx_strand_id
1 'polypeptide(L)'
;TLPGIRGFYIRLYLTESLRVLGLSLSHGVPLVTALDATRDVVGNRQFQQFIGQLQQNVTEGKGLSYGFEKAAWIPSLARQLLRTGEDTGNLPKVMLRLTEHYERELRKHLNTLTKLAEPLMLLVMGLVVGVLVSSLILPIFKLSRVAH
;
A
#
# COMPACT_ATOMS: atom_id res chain seq x y z
N THR A 1 3.82 13.31 -0.79
CA THR A 1 2.62 12.62 -0.22
C THR A 1 2.86 12.40 1.26
N LEU A 2 1.83 12.57 2.09
CA LEU A 2 1.91 12.40 3.56
C LEU A 2 2.63 11.09 3.95
N PRO A 3 3.47 11.07 4.99
CA PRO A 3 4.34 9.93 5.32
C PRO A 3 3.60 8.60 5.53
N GLY A 4 2.39 8.62 6.10
CA GLY A 4 1.56 7.41 6.25
C GLY A 4 0.97 6.89 4.93
N ILE A 5 0.55 7.80 4.06
CA ILE A 5 -0.02 7.47 2.74
C ILE A 5 1.06 6.86 1.84
N ARG A 6 2.29 7.40 1.88
CA ARG A 6 3.43 6.87 1.12
C ARG A 6 3.71 5.41 1.49
N GLY A 7 3.74 5.08 2.79
CA GLY A 7 3.98 3.73 3.27
C GLY A 7 2.93 2.73 2.79
N PHE A 8 1.65 3.14 2.77
CA PHE A 8 0.55 2.34 2.26
C PHE A 8 0.71 2.02 0.76
N TYR A 9 0.96 3.03 -0.07
CA TYR A 9 1.16 2.82 -1.51
C TYR A 9 2.37 1.93 -1.81
N ILE A 10 3.48 2.11 -1.08
CA ILE A 10 4.65 1.24 -1.23
C ILE A 10 4.28 -0.22 -0.97
N ARG A 11 3.57 -0.51 0.12
CA ARG A 11 3.14 -1.88 0.44
C ARG A 11 2.16 -2.43 -0.59
N LEU A 12 1.26 -1.61 -1.11
CA LEU A 12 0.30 -2.00 -2.14
C LEU A 12 0.99 -2.46 -3.43
N TYR A 13 1.81 -1.60 -4.04
CA TYR A 13 2.52 -1.94 -5.28
C TYR A 13 3.59 -3.03 -5.09
N LEU A 14 4.22 -3.07 -3.92
CA LEU A 14 5.16 -4.16 -3.58
C LEU A 14 4.44 -5.50 -3.53
N THR A 15 3.26 -5.56 -2.92
CA THR A 15 2.46 -6.78 -2.82
C THR A 15 2.04 -7.29 -4.21
N GLU A 16 1.58 -6.39 -5.08
CA GLU A 16 1.23 -6.72 -6.45
C GLU A 16 2.45 -7.23 -7.23
N SER A 17 3.59 -6.54 -7.13
CA SER A 17 4.83 -6.95 -7.80
C SER A 17 5.29 -8.34 -7.35
N LEU A 18 5.32 -8.57 -6.03
CA LEU A 18 5.75 -9.86 -5.46
C LEU A 18 4.76 -10.98 -5.80
N ARG A 19 3.47 -10.69 -5.94
CA ARG A 19 2.46 -11.67 -6.36
C ARG A 19 2.72 -12.15 -7.76
N VAL A 20 2.85 -11.23 -8.72
CA VAL A 20 3.09 -11.57 -10.12
C VAL A 20 4.39 -12.34 -10.25
N LEU A 21 5.49 -11.84 -9.68
CA LEU A 21 6.78 -12.53 -9.68
C LEU A 21 6.70 -13.91 -9.02
N GLY A 22 6.11 -14.01 -7.83
CA GLY A 22 6.00 -15.27 -7.10
C GLY A 22 5.21 -16.33 -7.86
N LEU A 23 4.10 -15.94 -8.49
CA LEU A 23 3.29 -16.84 -9.32
C LEU A 23 4.05 -17.25 -10.59
N SER A 24 4.58 -16.29 -11.34
CA SER A 24 5.33 -16.56 -12.58
C SER A 24 6.50 -17.51 -12.32
N LEU A 25 7.30 -17.25 -11.28
CA LEU A 25 8.43 -18.10 -10.92
C LEU A 25 7.98 -19.49 -10.44
N SER A 26 6.85 -19.59 -9.72
CA SER A 26 6.29 -20.89 -9.29
C SER A 26 5.82 -21.74 -10.47
N HIS A 27 5.43 -21.11 -11.57
CA HIS A 27 5.07 -21.76 -12.83
C HIS A 27 6.28 -22.01 -13.76
N GLY A 28 7.51 -21.75 -13.29
CA GLY A 28 8.73 -22.00 -14.05
C GLY A 28 9.06 -20.92 -15.10
N VAL A 29 8.40 -19.76 -15.06
CA VAL A 29 8.75 -18.63 -15.94
C VAL A 29 10.14 -18.11 -15.56
N PRO A 30 11.05 -17.88 -16.53
CA PRO A 30 12.36 -17.30 -16.25
C PRO A 30 12.26 -15.94 -15.55
N LEU A 31 13.15 -15.66 -14.59
CA LEU A 31 13.10 -14.45 -13.75
C LEU A 31 13.09 -13.15 -14.55
N VAL A 32 13.91 -13.05 -15.61
CA VAL A 32 13.99 -11.86 -16.46
C VAL A 32 12.66 -11.60 -17.17
N THR A 33 11.99 -12.64 -17.66
CA THR A 33 10.67 -12.56 -18.30
C THR A 33 9.58 -12.24 -17.28
N ALA A 34 9.65 -12.83 -16.08
CA ALA A 34 8.72 -12.53 -15.00
C ALA A 34 8.81 -11.06 -14.54
N LEU A 35 10.03 -10.50 -14.49
CA LEU A 35 10.26 -9.07 -14.19
C LEU A 35 9.66 -8.16 -15.26
N ASP A 36 9.78 -8.52 -16.54
CA ASP A 36 9.17 -7.76 -17.64
C ASP A 36 7.65 -7.74 -17.55
N ALA A 37 7.03 -8.92 -17.38
CA ALA A 37 5.58 -9.03 -17.18
C ALA A 37 5.11 -8.26 -15.94
N THR A 38 5.88 -8.28 -14.84
CA THR A 38 5.54 -7.54 -13.62
C THR A 38 5.60 -6.03 -13.84
N ARG A 39 6.58 -5.54 -14.61
CA ARG A 39 6.71 -4.12 -14.94
C ARG A 39 5.49 -3.59 -15.68
N ASP A 40 4.92 -4.38 -16.58
CA ASP A 40 3.73 -3.99 -17.36
C ASP A 40 2.45 -3.97 -16.52
N VAL A 41 2.36 -4.84 -15.51
CA VAL A 41 1.20 -4.90 -14.61
C VAL A 41 1.21 -3.75 -13.60
N VAL A 42 2.38 -3.36 -13.08
CA VAL A 42 2.45 -2.38 -12.00
C VAL A 42 2.22 -0.95 -12.52
N GLY A 43 1.11 -0.34 -12.12
CA GLY A 43 0.71 1.01 -12.58
C GLY A 43 1.51 2.19 -12.00
N ASN A 44 2.53 1.93 -11.17
CA ASN A 44 3.32 2.98 -10.53
C ASN A 44 4.68 3.19 -11.22
N ARG A 45 4.92 4.38 -11.76
CA ARG A 45 6.16 4.73 -12.49
C ARG A 45 7.44 4.49 -11.67
N GLN A 46 7.42 4.77 -10.36
CA GLN A 46 8.59 4.53 -9.50
C GLN A 46 8.88 3.03 -9.37
N PHE A 47 7.84 2.20 -9.26
CA PHE A 47 8.00 0.74 -9.26
C PHE A 47 8.41 0.19 -10.62
N GLN A 48 7.87 0.72 -11.72
CA GLN A 48 8.29 0.32 -13.07
C GLN A 48 9.79 0.56 -13.28
N GLN A 49 10.29 1.73 -12.88
CA GLN A 49 11.72 2.06 -12.93
C GLN A 49 12.54 1.13 -12.01
N PHE A 50 12.04 0.87 -10.81
CA PHE A 50 12.69 -0.05 -9.87
C PHE A 50 12.78 -1.48 -10.43
N ILE A 51 11.70 -2.00 -11.01
CA ILE A 51 11.68 -3.34 -11.63
C ILE A 51 12.63 -3.40 -12.84
N GLY A 52 12.70 -2.33 -13.65
CA GLY A 52 13.70 -2.24 -14.72
C GLY A 52 15.14 -2.29 -14.21
N GLN A 53 15.43 -1.63 -13.09
CA GLN A 53 16.74 -1.73 -12.43
C GLN A 53 17.00 -3.13 -11.86
N LEU A 54 15.98 -3.80 -11.31
CA LEU A 54 16.11 -5.18 -10.86
C LEU A 54 16.47 -6.13 -12.03
N GLN A 55 15.79 -5.97 -13.16
CA GLN A 55 16.06 -6.74 -14.36
C GLN A 55 17.51 -6.56 -14.83
N GLN A 56 17.98 -5.31 -14.90
CA GLN A 56 19.37 -5.00 -15.24
C GLN A 56 20.37 -5.65 -14.26
N ASN A 57 20.12 -5.55 -12.95
CA ASN A 57 21.00 -6.15 -11.94
C ASN A 57 21.08 -7.68 -12.08
N VAL A 58 19.96 -8.34 -12.40
CA VAL A 58 19.93 -9.79 -12.63
C VAL A 58 20.69 -10.16 -13.90
N THR A 59 20.49 -9.43 -15.01
CA THR A 59 21.21 -9.64 -16.27
C THR A 59 22.72 -9.43 -16.13
N GLU A 60 23.14 -8.49 -15.27
CA GLU A 60 24.55 -8.22 -14.94
C GLU A 60 25.13 -9.19 -13.88
N GLY A 61 24.35 -10.17 -13.39
CA GLY A 61 24.80 -11.18 -12.44
C GLY A 61 24.92 -10.70 -10.98
N LYS A 62 24.40 -9.51 -10.64
CA LYS A 62 24.41 -8.96 -9.27
C LYS A 62 23.35 -9.58 -8.36
N GLY A 63 22.34 -10.23 -8.95
CA GLY A 63 21.21 -10.80 -8.23
C GLY A 63 20.08 -9.80 -7.95
N LEU A 64 18.94 -10.34 -7.52
CA LEU A 64 17.71 -9.62 -7.23
C LEU A 64 17.79 -8.90 -5.88
N SER A 65 18.29 -9.59 -4.85
CA SER A 65 18.44 -9.09 -3.49
C SER A 65 19.27 -7.82 -3.43
N TYR A 66 20.31 -7.70 -4.25
CA TYR A 66 21.13 -6.50 -4.37
C TYR A 66 20.31 -5.25 -4.71
N GLY A 67 19.39 -5.36 -5.67
CA GLY A 67 18.53 -4.25 -6.04
C GLY A 67 17.51 -3.90 -4.95
N PHE A 68 16.94 -4.92 -4.29
CA PHE A 68 16.07 -4.73 -3.13
C PHE A 68 16.80 -4.09 -1.93
N GLU A 69 18.07 -4.44 -1.68
CA GLU A 69 18.87 -3.85 -0.61
C GLU A 69 19.13 -2.36 -0.82
N LYS A 70 19.38 -1.94 -2.07
CA LYS A 70 19.57 -0.53 -2.44
C LYS A 70 18.31 0.32 -2.29
N ALA A 71 17.13 -0.29 -2.39
CA ALA A 71 15.86 0.40 -2.24
C ALA A 71 15.52 0.60 -0.75
N ALA A 72 16.07 1.65 -0.13
CA ALA A 72 15.85 1.96 1.29
C ALA A 72 14.37 2.17 1.69
N TRP A 73 13.51 2.49 0.71
CA TRP A 73 12.06 2.64 0.90
C TRP A 73 11.31 1.30 0.95
N ILE A 74 11.96 0.18 0.62
CA ILE A 74 11.39 -1.16 0.79
C ILE A 74 11.54 -1.62 2.24
N PRO A 75 10.48 -2.22 2.83
CA PRO A 75 10.55 -2.75 4.19
C PRO A 75 11.71 -3.73 4.41
N SER A 76 12.33 -3.67 5.59
CA SER A 76 13.46 -4.55 5.95
C SER A 76 13.12 -6.04 5.85
N LEU A 77 11.90 -6.43 6.25
CA LEU A 77 11.44 -7.82 6.18
C LEU A 77 11.49 -8.36 4.74
N ALA A 78 11.04 -7.59 3.75
CA ALA A 78 11.09 -7.98 2.35
C ALA A 78 12.53 -8.16 1.88
N ARG A 79 13.42 -7.20 2.20
CA ARG A 79 14.85 -7.28 1.85
C ARG A 79 15.51 -8.53 2.42
N GLN A 80 15.30 -8.79 3.71
CA GLN A 80 15.89 -9.93 4.41
C GLN A 80 15.40 -11.27 3.84
N LEU A 81 14.08 -11.43 3.69
CA LEU A 81 13.53 -12.70 3.21
C LEU A 81 13.89 -12.95 1.74
N LEU A 82 13.88 -11.92 0.89
CA LEU A 82 14.29 -12.05 -0.52
C LEU A 82 15.76 -12.46 -0.64
N ARG A 83 16.65 -11.89 0.18
CA ARG A 83 18.05 -12.32 0.24
C ARG A 83 18.17 -13.80 0.59
N THR A 84 17.52 -14.23 1.68
CA THR A 84 17.51 -15.66 2.04
C THR A 84 16.86 -16.53 0.95
N GLY A 85 15.82 -16.04 0.28
CA GLY A 85 15.16 -16.72 -0.82
C GLY A 85 16.06 -16.89 -2.04
N GLU A 86 16.89 -15.89 -2.35
CA GLU A 86 17.85 -15.97 -3.43
C GLU A 86 19.01 -16.92 -3.09
N ASP A 87 19.58 -16.81 -1.89
CA ASP A 87 20.67 -17.68 -1.41
C ASP A 87 20.25 -19.17 -1.39
N THR A 88 18.97 -19.45 -1.10
CA THR A 88 18.41 -20.81 -1.04
C THR A 88 17.75 -21.27 -2.34
N GLY A 89 17.75 -20.43 -3.38
CA GLY A 89 17.08 -20.72 -4.66
C GLY A 89 15.56 -20.85 -4.56
N ASN A 90 14.94 -20.34 -3.50
CA ASN A 90 13.52 -20.49 -3.20
C ASN A 90 12.76 -19.15 -3.24
N LEU A 91 13.13 -18.28 -4.19
CA LEU A 91 12.47 -17.01 -4.47
C LEU A 91 10.93 -17.11 -4.64
N PRO A 92 10.37 -18.08 -5.40
CA PRO A 92 8.91 -18.14 -5.59
C PRO A 92 8.16 -18.26 -4.25
N LYS A 93 8.60 -19.17 -3.38
CA LYS A 93 7.99 -19.39 -2.06
C LYS A 93 8.11 -18.16 -1.17
N VAL A 94 9.26 -17.50 -1.18
CA VAL A 94 9.49 -16.28 -0.39
C VAL A 94 8.59 -15.14 -0.87
N MET A 95 8.48 -14.92 -2.17
CA MET A 95 7.67 -13.85 -2.74
C MET A 95 6.18 -14.04 -2.43
N LEU A 96 5.67 -15.27 -2.54
CA LEU A 96 4.29 -15.59 -2.16
C LEU A 96 4.05 -15.38 -0.65
N ARG A 97 4.99 -15.81 0.20
CA ARG A 97 4.91 -15.59 1.65
C ARG A 97 4.89 -14.10 2.02
N LEU A 98 5.72 -13.30 1.38
CA LEU A 98 5.74 -11.84 1.55
C LEU A 98 4.43 -11.21 1.07
N THR A 99 3.90 -11.67 -0.05
CA THR A 99 2.62 -11.23 -0.60
C THR A 99 1.50 -11.45 0.42
N GLU A 100 1.37 -12.66 0.96
CA GLU A 100 0.36 -12.96 1.98
C GLU A 100 0.53 -12.09 3.24
N HIS A 101 1.77 -11.84 3.65
CA HIS A 101 2.05 -11.01 4.81
C HIS A 101 1.57 -9.56 4.59
N TYR A 102 1.99 -8.93 3.49
CA TYR A 102 1.62 -7.55 3.19
C TYR A 102 0.14 -7.38 2.83
N GLU A 103 -0.50 -8.37 2.22
CA GLU A 103 -1.96 -8.35 2.03
C GLU A 103 -2.72 -8.33 3.35
N ARG A 104 -2.29 -9.15 4.33
CA ARG A 104 -2.91 -9.14 5.65
C ARG A 104 -2.73 -7.79 6.33
N GLU A 105 -1.55 -7.17 6.21
CA GLU A 105 -1.34 -5.82 6.71
C GLU A 105 -2.23 -4.79 6.00
N LEU A 106 -2.29 -4.83 4.67
CA LEU A 106 -3.10 -3.92 3.87
C LEU A 106 -4.59 -4.01 4.24
N ARG A 107 -5.11 -5.24 4.38
CA ARG A 107 -6.49 -5.50 4.82
C ARG A 107 -6.75 -4.96 6.23
N LYS A 108 -5.80 -5.11 7.15
CA LYS A 108 -5.92 -4.52 8.50
C LYS A 108 -6.02 -3.00 8.45
N HIS A 109 -5.19 -2.34 7.63
CA HIS A 109 -5.24 -0.89 7.47
C HIS A 109 -6.57 -0.43 6.86
N LEU A 110 -7.05 -1.11 5.82
CA LEU A 110 -8.34 -0.82 5.20
C LEU A 110 -9.51 -0.99 6.19
N ASN A 111 -9.51 -2.08 6.98
CA ASN A 111 -10.53 -2.27 8.02
C ASN A 111 -10.50 -1.16 9.07
N THR A 112 -9.33 -0.69 9.48
CA THR A 112 -9.23 0.46 10.40
C THR A 112 -9.80 1.72 9.77
N LEU A 113 -9.51 2.00 8.50
CA LEU A 113 -10.09 3.15 7.80
C LEU A 113 -11.61 3.06 7.70
N THR A 114 -12.15 1.87 7.40
CA THR A 114 -13.61 1.64 7.39
C THR A 114 -14.23 1.87 8.77
N LYS A 115 -13.58 1.44 9.85
CA LYS A 115 -14.05 1.69 11.22
C LYS A 115 -14.05 3.18 11.59
N LEU A 116 -13.12 3.97 11.04
CA LEU A 116 -13.08 5.42 11.26
C LEU A 116 -14.17 6.17 10.47
N ALA A 117 -14.80 5.55 9.47
CA ALA A 117 -15.87 6.17 8.72
C ALA A 117 -17.12 6.41 9.59
N GLU A 118 -17.45 5.50 10.51
CA GLU A 118 -18.60 5.61 11.43
C GLU A 118 -18.55 6.86 12.33
N PRO A 119 -17.51 7.12 13.13
CA PRO A 119 -17.44 8.33 13.95
C PRO A 119 -17.39 9.61 13.11
N LEU A 120 -16.83 9.57 11.90
CA LEU A 120 -16.83 10.71 10.99
C LEU A 120 -18.26 11.03 10.52
N MET A 121 -19.06 10.02 10.18
CA MET A 121 -20.47 10.21 9.82
C MET A 121 -21.27 10.81 10.98
N LEU A 122 -21.04 10.35 12.22
CA LEU A 122 -21.68 10.91 13.42
C LEU A 122 -21.29 12.37 13.66
N LEU A 123 -20.01 12.73 13.46
CA LEU A 123 -19.54 14.12 13.56
C LEU A 123 -20.22 15.01 12.52
N VAL A 124 -20.32 14.56 11.27
CA VAL A 124 -21.00 15.30 10.19
C VAL A 124 -22.49 15.45 10.52
N MET A 125 -23.15 14.39 11.00
CA MET A 125 -24.55 14.43 11.44
C MET A 125 -24.75 15.44 12.57
N GLY A 126 -23.88 15.41 13.59
CA GLY A 126 -23.93 16.33 14.72
C GLY A 126 -23.73 17.78 14.29
N LEU A 127 -22.83 18.04 13.34
CA LEU A 127 -22.62 19.38 12.77
C LEU A 127 -23.87 19.86 12.03
N VAL A 128 -24.48 19.03 11.19
CA VAL A 128 -25.71 19.36 10.46
C VAL A 128 -26.83 19.69 11.43
N VAL A 129 -27.08 18.82 12.41
CA VAL A 129 -28.13 19.05 13.42
C VAL A 129 -27.83 20.30 14.26
N GLY A 130 -26.57 20.51 14.66
CA GLY A 130 -26.15 21.68 15.42
C GLY A 130 -26.39 23.00 14.67
N VAL A 131 -26.10 23.03 13.37
CA VAL A 131 -26.38 24.18 12.50
C VAL A 131 -27.88 24.42 12.38
N LEU A 132 -28.67 23.36 12.16
CA LEU A 132 -30.14 23.45 12.07
C LEU A 132 -30.74 24.04 13.35
N VAL A 133 -30.39 23.48 14.51
CA VAL A 133 -30.89 23.93 15.82
C VAL A 133 -30.49 25.38 16.07
N SER A 134 -29.23 25.74 15.84
CA SER A 134 -28.75 27.11 16.02
C SER A 134 -29.51 28.10 15.12
N SER A 135 -29.79 27.72 13.87
CA SER A 135 -30.56 28.54 12.93
C SER A 135 -32.01 28.76 13.36
N LEU A 136 -32.62 27.82 14.08
CA LEU A 136 -34.00 27.92 14.55
C LEU A 136 -34.11 28.66 15.90
N ILE A 137 -33.19 28.41 16.82
CA ILE A 137 -33.23 28.95 18.19
C ILE A 137 -32.81 30.42 18.23
N LEU A 138 -31.79 30.84 17.46
CA LEU A 138 -31.30 32.22 17.48
C LEU A 138 -32.38 33.27 17.12
N PRO A 139 -33.20 33.08 16.07
CA PRO A 139 -34.32 33.99 15.78
C PRO A 139 -35.35 34.07 16.91
N ILE A 140 -35.68 32.95 17.54
CA ILE A 140 -36.65 32.90 18.65
C ILE A 140 -36.16 33.74 19.83
N PHE A 141 -34.89 33.60 20.21
CA PHE A 141 -34.30 34.44 21.27
C PHE A 141 -34.29 35.93 20.92
N LYS A 142 -34.07 36.28 19.64
CA LYS A 142 -34.13 37.68 19.18
C LYS A 142 -35.54 38.24 19.30
N LEU A 143 -36.57 37.47 18.92
CA LEU A 143 -37.97 37.88 19.04
C LEU A 143 -38.41 38.05 20.50
N SER A 144 -37.98 37.14 21.39
CA SER A 144 -38.31 37.21 22.81
C SER A 144 -37.73 38.46 23.51
N ARG A 145 -36.52 38.91 23.13
CA ARG A 145 -35.92 40.14 23.68
C ARG A 145 -36.60 41.42 23.21
N VAL A 146 -37.31 41.40 22.08
CA VAL A 146 -38.03 42.58 21.57
C VAL A 146 -39.44 42.67 22.18
N ALA A 147 -39.97 41.56 22.70
CA ALA A 147 -41.28 41.49 23.33
C ALA A 147 -41.29 41.87 24.84
N HIS A 148 -40.12 42.11 25.43
CA HIS A 148 -39.92 42.72 26.74
C HIS A 148 -39.38 44.13 26.57
#